data_AF-X1H936-F1
#
_entry.id   AF-X1H936-F1
#
_cell.length_a   1.000
_cell.length_b   1.000
_cell.length_c   1.000
_cell.angle_alpha   90.00
_cell.angle_beta   90.00
_cell.angle_gamma   90.00
#
_symmetry.space_group_name_H-M   'P 1'
#
loop_
_entity.id
_entity.type
_entity.pdbx_description
1 polymer ?
#
loop_
_entity_poly.entity_id
_entity_poly.type
_entity_poly.pdbx_seq_one_letter_code
_entity_poly.pdbx_strand_id
1 'polypeptide(L)' 'MIHSCGGVREIIPDFIEMGLDILNPIQIPAQGMDPQELKEEFGKDICFHGSIDVQKELPFRTPEE' A
#
# COMPACT_ATOMS: atom_id res chain seq x y z
N MET A 1 4.40 -6.88 10.44
CA MET A 1 3.58 -6.74 9.20
C MET A 1 2.12 -6.62 9.60
N ILE A 2 1.44 -5.57 9.14
CA ILE A 2 0.00 -5.36 9.28
C ILE A 2 -0.70 -5.50 7.94
N HIS A 3 -1.92 -6.03 7.95
CA HIS A 3 -2.79 -6.05 6.78
C HIS A 3 -3.96 -5.09 6.91
N SER A 4 -4.10 -4.21 5.93
CA SER A 4 -5.24 -3.30 5.82
C SER A 4 -5.52 -2.98 4.35
N CYS A 5 -6.79 -3.10 3.95
CA CYS A 5 -7.26 -2.74 2.61
C CYS A 5 -7.79 -1.30 2.58
N GLY A 6 -7.98 -0.76 1.39
CA GLY A 6 -8.52 0.59 1.19
C GLY A 6 -7.48 1.71 1.35
N GLY A 7 -7.98 2.95 1.50
CA GLY A 7 -7.17 4.15 1.62
C GLY A 7 -6.78 4.40 3.07
N VAL A 8 -5.57 4.02 3.44
CA VAL A 8 -5.09 4.05 4.84
C VAL A 8 -3.99 5.08 5.08
N ARG A 9 -3.74 5.98 4.13
CA ARG A 9 -2.63 6.95 4.21
C ARG A 9 -2.60 7.73 5.52
N GLU A 10 -3.77 8.20 5.97
CA GLU A 10 -3.89 9.04 7.18
C GLU A 10 -3.46 8.33 8.47
N ILE A 11 -3.52 6.99 8.51
CA ILE A 11 -3.18 6.18 9.70
C ILE A 11 -1.79 5.52 9.59
N ILE A 12 -1.06 5.73 8.50
CA ILE A 12 0.33 5.25 8.36
C ILE A 12 1.25 5.79 9.47
N PRO A 13 1.17 7.07 9.89
CA PRO A 13 1.99 7.57 11.00
C PRO A 13 1.76 6.79 12.30
N ASP A 14 0.51 6.43 12.60
CA ASP A 14 0.17 5.64 13.79
C ASP A 14 0.78 4.23 13.68
N PHE A 15 0.78 3.63 12.49
CA PHE A 15 1.43 2.33 12.27
C PHE A 15 2.93 2.38 12.51
N ILE A 16 3.58 3.46 12.07
CA ILE A 16 5.01 3.70 12.32
C ILE A 16 5.26 3.87 13.82
N GLU A 17 4.45 4.67 14.52
CA GLU A 17 4.56 4.87 15.98
C GLU A 17 4.36 3.56 16.77
N MET A 18 3.44 2.71 16.31
CA MET A 18 3.23 1.37 16.87
C MET A 18 4.39 0.39 16.62
N GLY A 19 5.41 0.79 15.85
CA GLY A 19 6.58 -0.03 15.54
C GLY A 19 6.31 -1.11 14.48
N LEU A 20 5.37 -0.87 13.56
CA LEU A 20 5.08 -1.81 12.48
C LEU A 20 6.06 -1.63 11.32
N ASP A 21 6.74 -2.72 10.94
CA ASP A 21 7.76 -2.67 9.89
C ASP A 21 7.22 -2.71 8.46
N ILE A 22 6.01 -3.27 8.25
CA ILE A 22 5.45 -3.56 6.92
C ILE A 22 3.95 -3.31 6.88
N LEU A 23 3.48 -2.52 5.90
CA LEU A 23 2.08 -2.41 5.48
C LEU A 23 1.82 -3.28 4.23
N ASN A 24 0.81 -4.14 4.29
CA ASN A 24 0.46 -5.07 3.20
C ASN A 24 -1.06 -5.26 3.01
N PRO A 25 -1.66 -5.01 1.85
CA PRO A 25 -1.07 -4.45 0.66
C PRO A 25 -1.01 -2.92 0.73
N ILE A 26 -0.37 -2.31 -0.26
CA ILE A 26 -0.82 -1.00 -0.75
C ILE A 26 -1.91 -1.24 -1.80
N GLN A 27 -3.13 -0.78 -1.53
CA GLN A 27 -4.25 -0.92 -2.48
C GLN A 27 -4.26 0.28 -3.42
N ILE A 28 -3.48 0.23 -4.49
CA ILE A 28 -3.25 1.34 -5.45
C ILE A 28 -4.54 2.04 -5.91
N PRO A 29 -5.65 1.35 -6.22
CA PRO A 29 -6.86 2.04 -6.67
C PRO A 29 -7.56 2.87 -5.58
N ALA A 30 -7.19 2.69 -4.31
CA ALA A 30 -7.79 3.41 -3.20
C ALA A 30 -7.21 4.82 -3.08
N GLN A 31 -8.01 5.75 -2.57
CA GLN A 31 -7.62 7.14 -2.40
C GLN A 31 -6.37 7.27 -1.53
N GLY A 32 -5.39 8.05 -2.02
CA GLY A 32 -4.16 8.36 -1.29
C GLY A 32 -3.13 7.23 -1.26
N MET A 33 -3.34 6.14 -2.01
CA MET A 33 -2.47 4.95 -2.02
C MET A 33 -1.52 4.88 -3.23
N ASP A 34 -1.17 6.02 -3.82
CA ASP A 34 -0.16 6.07 -4.88
C ASP A 34 1.21 5.56 -4.35
N PRO A 35 1.82 4.53 -4.94
CA PRO A 35 3.06 3.95 -4.41
C PRO A 35 4.24 4.91 -4.38
N GLN A 36 4.33 5.82 -5.36
CA GLN A 36 5.43 6.77 -5.44
C GLN A 36 5.31 7.78 -4.29
N GLU A 37 4.13 8.37 -4.12
CA GLU A 37 3.87 9.31 -3.03
C GLU A 37 4.09 8.65 -1.66
N LEU A 38 3.61 7.42 -1.46
CA LEU A 38 3.81 6.67 -0.22
C LEU A 38 5.28 6.41 0.06
N LYS A 39 6.06 6.05 -0.97
CA LYS A 39 7.50 5.80 -0.81
C LYS A 39 8.27 7.08 -0.51
N GLU A 40 7.92 8.18 -1.15
CA GLU A 40 8.51 9.50 -0.92
C GLU A 40 8.24 10.00 0.51
N GLU A 41 7.01 9.81 1.00
CA GLU A 41 6.59 10.32 2.30
C GLU A 41 7.01 9.42 3.49
N PHE A 42 6.80 8.11 3.40
CA PHE A 42 6.95 7.18 4.55
C PHE A 42 7.99 6.08 4.34
N GLY A 43 8.58 5.99 3.15
CA GLY A 43 9.39 4.84 2.73
C GLY A 43 10.73 4.67 3.46
N LYS A 44 11.07 5.58 4.38
CA LYS A 44 12.21 5.47 5.29
C LYS A 44 11.86 4.76 6.60
N ASP A 45 10.59 4.79 6.99
CA ASP A 45 10.11 4.36 8.31
C ASP A 45 9.32 3.05 8.24
N ILE A 46 8.65 2.77 7.12
CA ILE A 46 7.87 1.55 6.90
C ILE A 46 8.09 0.97 5.50
N CYS A 47 8.09 -0.36 5.39
CA CYS A 47 8.10 -1.06 4.11
C CYS A 47 6.68 -1.25 3.56
N PHE A 48 6.53 -1.08 2.25
CA PHE A 48 5.29 -1.38 1.54
C PHE A 48 5.41 -2.70 0.80
N HIS A 49 4.42 -3.58 0.93
CA HIS A 49 4.37 -4.87 0.26
C HIS A 49 3.07 -5.02 -0.54
N GLY A 50 3.11 -5.75 -1.65
CA GLY A 50 2.04 -5.79 -2.65
C GLY A 50 2.10 -4.58 -3.60
N SER A 51 1.10 -4.45 -4.46
CA SER A 51 0.85 -3.31 -5.37
C SER A 51 -0.12 -3.68 -6.50
N ILE A 52 -0.29 -4.97 -6.80
CA ILE A 52 -1.20 -5.37 -7.86
C ILE A 52 -2.65 -5.26 -7.39
N ASP A 53 -3.50 -4.60 -8.19
CA ASP A 53 -4.94 -4.56 -7.94
C ASP A 53 -5.55 -5.93 -8.22
N VAL A 54 -5.88 -6.63 -7.13
CA VAL A 54 -6.50 -7.95 -7.15
C VAL A 54 -7.99 -7.92 -7.44
N GLN A 55 -8.61 -6.74 -7.52
CA GLN A 55 -10.03 -6.58 -7.82
C GLN A 55 -10.29 -6.40 -9.31
N LYS A 56 -9.33 -5.85 -10.07
CA LYS A 56 -9.50 -5.61 -11.51
C LYS A 56 -8.33 -6.08 -12.37
N GLU A 57 -7.11 -5.72 -12.01
CA GLU A 57 -5.93 -5.96 -12.86
C GLU A 57 -5.59 -7.46 -12.91
N LEU A 58 -5.28 -8.06 -11.75
CA LEU A 58 -4.88 -9.46 -11.68
C LEU A 58 -5.92 -10.46 -12.22
N PRO A 59 -7.24 -10.32 -11.97
CA PRO A 59 -8.21 -11.33 -12.40
C PRO A 59 -8.64 -11.23 -13.86
N PHE A 60 -8.51 -10.06 -14.49
CA PHE A 60 -9.18 -9.79 -15.77
C PHE A 60 -8.26 -9.28 -16.89
N ARG A 61 -7.04 -8.82 -16.58
CA ARG A 61 -6.08 -8.36 -17.59
C ARG A 61 -5.14 -9.46 -18.06
N THR A 62 -4.41 -9.21 -19.15
CA THR A 62 -3.34 -10.10 -19.61
C THR A 62 -2.00 -9.73 -18.98
N PRO A 63 -0.99 -10.62 -18.99
CA PRO A 63 0.33 -10.33 -18.43
C PRO A 63 1.06 -9.14 -19.10
N GLU A 64 0.68 -8.79 -20.32
CA GLU A 64 1.24 -7.66 -21.09
C GLU A 64 0.62 -6.29 -20.69
N GLU A 65 -0.47 -6.31 -19.94
CA GLU A 65 -1.24 -5.13 -19.47
C GLU A 65 -1.04 -4.85 -17.98
#